data_AF-A0A6B0RZY4-F1
#
_entry.id   AF-A0A6B0RZY4-F1
#
_cell.length_a   1.000
_cell.length_b   1.000
_cell.length_c   1.000
_cell.angle_alpha   90.00
_cell.angle_beta   90.00
_cell.angle_gamma   90.00
#
_symmetry.space_group_name_H-M   'P 1'
#
loop_
_entity.id
_entity.type
_entity.pdbx_description
1 polymer ?
#
loop_
_entity_poly.entity_id
_entity_poly.type
_entity_poly.pdbx_seq_one_letter_code
_entity_poly.pdbx_strand_id
1 'polypeptide(L)'
;MPPMRPTPNRIHNGVIAVFQRKGLPDQELFSLNEGVRQLLKTELGSFFTEYLQNQLLTKGMVILRDKIRFYEGQKLLDSLAETWDFFFSDVLPTLQAVFYPVQGKEPSVRQLALLHFRNTITLGVKLEDALARAHARVPPAIVQMLLVLQGVHESRGVTKDYLRLETLIQKVVSPYLGTYGLYSGEGAFTHSCILELQRDEEEAAALGAARRPSAAPSVAPPAGPDPELSTNHPFYDVARHGILQVAGEDRFGRRVITFCCCRMPPSHELNHRRLLEYKKNLKALYVVHPTNFIKILWTILKPLVSHKFGKKVTYFNYLSELREHLKYDQLSIPQEVLRYDEELRNLHAGRLPPPTKTPPPRPPLPTQQFGVSLQYLKDKNQGELIPPVLRYTVTYLREKGLHTEGLFRRSASVQTVREIQRLYNQGKPVNFDDYGDIHLPAVILKTFLRELPQPLLTFEAYEQILEITSVESSLRVTCCRQILQNLPEHNYAVLSYLMGFLHEVSQESISNKMNSSNLACVFGLNLIWPSQGASSLSALVPLNLFTELLIEYYEKVFSGRGERGAEASEQGAPGARGSVPNEGNQPSGENSVVLIRQPLLFGNGRLRQDDGSALVR
;
A
#
# COMPACT_ATOMS: atom_id res chain seq x y z
N MET A 1 -20.57 -51.16 -8.83
CA MET A 1 -21.40 -50.24 -9.65
C MET A 1 -20.47 -49.36 -10.49
N PRO A 2 -20.86 -48.91 -11.69
CA PRO A 2 -20.10 -47.89 -12.41
C PRO A 2 -20.16 -46.54 -11.68
N PRO A 3 -19.10 -45.70 -11.74
CA PRO A 3 -19.19 -44.35 -11.21
C PRO A 3 -20.19 -43.53 -12.04
N MET A 4 -21.18 -42.93 -11.38
CA MET A 4 -22.15 -42.05 -12.06
C MET A 4 -21.41 -40.89 -12.74
N ARG A 5 -21.66 -40.70 -14.04
CA ARG A 5 -21.17 -39.51 -14.76
C ARG A 5 -21.64 -38.25 -14.01
N PRO A 6 -20.75 -37.32 -13.63
CA PRO A 6 -21.15 -36.10 -12.93
C PRO A 6 -21.95 -35.20 -13.88
N THR A 7 -23.27 -35.19 -13.71
CA THR A 7 -24.17 -34.34 -14.51
C THR A 7 -24.12 -32.89 -14.01
N PRO A 8 -24.39 -31.88 -14.88
CA PRO A 8 -24.47 -30.48 -14.47
C PRO A 8 -25.41 -30.25 -13.28
N ASN A 9 -26.47 -31.05 -13.15
CA ASN A 9 -27.42 -30.99 -12.03
C ASN A 9 -26.76 -31.27 -10.66
N ARG A 10 -25.70 -32.08 -10.58
CA ARG A 10 -24.94 -32.26 -9.33
C ARG A 10 -24.15 -31.01 -8.95
N ILE A 11 -23.46 -30.41 -9.91
CA ILE A 11 -22.72 -29.14 -9.73
C ILE A 11 -23.70 -28.03 -9.32
N HIS A 12 -24.88 -27.98 -9.96
CA HIS A 12 -25.97 -27.08 -9.61
C HIS A 12 -26.40 -27.24 -8.15
N ASN A 13 -26.76 -28.46 -7.74
CA ASN A 13 -27.31 -28.71 -6.41
C ASN A 13 -26.29 -28.45 -5.30
N GLY A 14 -25.04 -28.87 -5.46
CA GLY A 14 -23.97 -28.60 -4.49
C GLY A 14 -23.72 -27.10 -4.29
N VAL A 15 -23.61 -26.34 -5.39
CA VAL A 15 -23.43 -24.87 -5.30
C VAL A 15 -24.63 -24.18 -4.66
N ILE A 16 -25.86 -24.60 -4.99
CA ILE A 16 -27.07 -24.04 -4.37
C ILE A 16 -27.17 -24.41 -2.88
N ALA A 17 -26.68 -25.59 -2.45
CA ALA A 17 -26.61 -25.97 -1.04
C ALA A 17 -25.68 -25.05 -0.23
N VAL A 18 -24.54 -24.65 -0.80
CA VAL A 18 -23.62 -23.66 -0.21
C VAL A 18 -24.35 -22.32 0.02
N PHE A 19 -24.99 -21.75 -0.99
CA PHE A 19 -25.79 -20.51 -0.85
C PHE A 19 -26.95 -20.63 0.16
N GLN A 20 -27.41 -21.86 0.46
CA GLN A 20 -28.46 -22.14 1.45
C GLN A 20 -27.96 -22.30 2.90
N ARG A 21 -26.67 -22.12 3.21
CA ARG A 21 -26.04 -22.44 4.53
C ARG A 21 -26.11 -23.94 4.91
N LYS A 22 -26.22 -24.86 3.93
CA LYS A 22 -26.32 -26.31 4.19
C LYS A 22 -24.98 -27.05 4.30
N GLY A 23 -23.87 -26.38 4.04
CA GLY A 23 -22.55 -26.99 3.93
C GLY A 23 -22.39 -27.88 2.68
N LEU A 24 -21.26 -28.58 2.61
CA LEU A 24 -21.02 -29.69 1.69
C LEU A 24 -20.59 -30.91 2.54
N PRO A 25 -21.27 -32.07 2.47
CA PRO A 25 -20.82 -33.29 3.13
C PRO A 25 -19.43 -33.76 2.66
N ASP A 26 -18.80 -34.61 3.49
CA ASP A 26 -17.47 -35.16 3.24
C ASP A 26 -17.35 -35.80 1.85
N GLN A 27 -16.18 -35.59 1.22
CA GLN A 27 -15.85 -36.03 -0.14
C GLN A 27 -16.70 -35.41 -1.28
N GLU A 28 -17.75 -34.61 -0.99
CA GLU A 28 -18.53 -33.96 -2.06
C GLU A 28 -17.70 -32.88 -2.79
N LEU A 29 -16.85 -32.11 -2.08
CA LEU A 29 -15.97 -31.11 -2.70
C LEU A 29 -15.03 -31.71 -3.76
N PHE A 30 -14.53 -32.93 -3.53
CA PHE A 30 -13.73 -33.68 -4.51
C PHE A 30 -14.58 -34.13 -5.70
N SER A 31 -15.77 -34.66 -5.42
CA SER A 31 -16.75 -35.11 -6.44
C SER A 31 -17.21 -33.96 -7.35
N LEU A 32 -17.40 -32.76 -6.78
CA LEU A 32 -17.72 -31.54 -7.51
C LEU A 32 -16.53 -31.04 -8.35
N ASN A 33 -15.31 -31.06 -7.79
CA ASN A 33 -14.08 -30.70 -8.52
C ASN A 33 -13.88 -31.58 -9.76
N GLU A 34 -13.99 -32.91 -9.61
CA GLU A 34 -13.85 -33.82 -10.74
C GLU A 34 -15.02 -33.67 -11.72
N GLY A 35 -16.23 -33.37 -11.23
CA GLY A 35 -17.36 -32.98 -12.07
C GLY A 35 -17.07 -31.78 -12.98
N VAL A 36 -16.43 -30.73 -12.44
CA VAL A 36 -15.98 -29.57 -13.21
C VAL A 36 -14.88 -29.97 -14.20
N ARG A 37 -13.89 -30.78 -13.79
CA ARG A 37 -12.83 -31.29 -14.67
C ARG A 37 -13.36 -32.12 -15.84
N GLN A 38 -14.41 -32.89 -15.64
CA GLN A 38 -15.05 -33.67 -16.70
C GLN A 38 -15.91 -32.78 -17.63
N LEU A 39 -16.68 -31.85 -17.08
CA LEU A 39 -17.48 -30.89 -17.87
C LEU A 39 -16.60 -30.04 -18.81
N LEU A 40 -15.42 -29.60 -18.35
CA LEU A 40 -14.45 -28.85 -19.15
C LEU A 40 -13.83 -29.63 -20.33
N LYS A 41 -13.89 -30.97 -20.31
CA LYS A 41 -13.44 -31.82 -21.43
C LYS A 41 -14.51 -32.03 -22.50
N THR A 42 -15.72 -31.51 -22.29
CA THR A 42 -16.83 -31.57 -23.25
C THR A 42 -17.01 -30.23 -23.97
N GLU A 43 -17.81 -30.23 -25.03
CA GLU A 43 -18.19 -29.01 -25.77
C GLU A 43 -18.86 -27.94 -24.88
N LEU A 44 -19.46 -28.34 -23.75
CA LEU A 44 -20.01 -27.42 -22.74
C LEU A 44 -18.94 -26.64 -21.95
N GLY A 45 -17.65 -27.02 -22.08
CA GLY A 45 -16.52 -26.37 -21.41
C GLY A 45 -16.18 -24.96 -21.91
N SER A 46 -16.68 -24.58 -23.09
CA SER A 46 -16.61 -23.22 -23.64
C SER A 46 -17.63 -22.30 -22.96
N PHE A 47 -18.91 -22.73 -22.90
CA PHE A 47 -20.03 -22.03 -22.27
C PHE A 47 -20.00 -22.04 -20.73
N PHE A 48 -18.97 -22.65 -20.12
CA PHE A 48 -18.86 -22.79 -18.67
C PHE A 48 -18.97 -21.46 -17.90
N THR A 49 -18.38 -20.39 -18.43
CA THR A 49 -18.44 -19.05 -17.81
C THR A 49 -19.86 -18.50 -17.76
N GLU A 50 -20.63 -18.69 -18.84
CA GLU A 50 -22.04 -18.29 -18.92
C GLU A 50 -22.91 -19.15 -18.00
N TYR A 51 -22.64 -20.45 -17.90
CA TYR A 51 -23.31 -21.36 -16.97
C TYR A 51 -23.09 -20.94 -15.51
N LEU A 52 -21.84 -20.61 -15.14
CA LEU A 52 -21.49 -20.12 -13.81
C LEU A 52 -22.22 -18.82 -13.48
N GLN A 53 -22.25 -17.84 -14.38
CA GLN A 53 -22.97 -16.58 -14.19
C GLN A 53 -24.50 -16.81 -14.13
N ASN A 54 -25.07 -17.29 -15.23
CA ASN A 54 -26.52 -17.26 -15.47
C ASN A 54 -27.29 -18.32 -14.68
N GLN A 55 -26.72 -19.50 -14.43
CA GLN A 55 -27.40 -20.58 -13.72
C GLN A 55 -27.01 -20.69 -12.26
N LEU A 56 -25.74 -20.44 -11.89
CA LEU A 56 -25.26 -20.65 -10.52
C LEU A 56 -25.28 -19.36 -9.69
N LEU A 57 -24.51 -18.34 -10.11
CA LEU A 57 -24.37 -17.10 -9.34
C LEU A 57 -25.69 -16.32 -9.27
N THR A 58 -26.41 -16.17 -10.38
CA THR A 58 -27.74 -15.50 -10.38
C THR A 58 -28.72 -16.14 -9.39
N LYS A 59 -28.87 -17.47 -9.38
CA LYS A 59 -29.77 -18.15 -8.43
C LYS A 59 -29.26 -18.07 -7.00
N GLY A 60 -27.95 -18.22 -6.79
CA GLY A 60 -27.31 -18.09 -5.47
C GLY A 60 -27.50 -16.70 -4.84
N MET A 61 -27.28 -15.63 -5.60
CA MET A 61 -27.48 -14.26 -5.10
C MET A 61 -28.94 -13.95 -4.83
N VAL A 62 -29.88 -14.48 -5.62
CA VAL A 62 -31.33 -14.33 -5.33
C VAL A 62 -31.68 -14.99 -3.98
N ILE A 63 -31.12 -16.16 -3.66
CA ILE A 63 -31.33 -16.84 -2.36
C ILE A 63 -30.78 -16.00 -1.18
N LEU A 64 -29.69 -15.26 -1.36
CA LEU A 64 -29.16 -14.35 -0.34
C LEU A 64 -29.98 -13.06 -0.23
N ARG A 65 -30.23 -12.39 -1.37
CA ARG A 65 -31.00 -11.14 -1.46
C ARG A 65 -32.40 -11.30 -0.85
N ASP A 66 -33.08 -12.40 -1.16
CA ASP A 66 -34.49 -12.59 -0.79
C ASP A 66 -34.69 -12.81 0.72
N LYS A 67 -33.62 -13.13 1.47
CA LYS A 67 -33.60 -13.16 2.94
C LYS A 67 -33.59 -11.75 3.56
N ILE A 68 -33.06 -10.74 2.86
CA ILE A 68 -32.81 -9.40 3.41
C ILE A 68 -33.59 -8.26 2.73
N ARG A 69 -34.10 -8.47 1.51
CA ARG A 69 -34.78 -7.43 0.69
C ARG A 69 -36.00 -6.75 1.35
N PHE A 70 -36.55 -7.37 2.39
CA PHE A 70 -37.72 -6.89 3.14
C PHE A 70 -37.35 -6.16 4.43
N TYR A 71 -36.06 -6.03 4.76
CA TYR A 71 -35.61 -5.24 5.90
C TYR A 71 -35.22 -3.83 5.46
N GLU A 72 -35.33 -2.88 6.38
CA GLU A 72 -34.96 -1.48 6.16
C GLU A 72 -34.20 -0.91 7.36
N GLY A 73 -33.47 0.19 7.15
CA GLY A 73 -32.74 0.88 8.21
C GLY A 73 -31.67 0.01 8.87
N GLN A 74 -31.51 0.14 10.19
CA GLN A 74 -30.48 -0.58 10.94
C GLN A 74 -30.56 -2.09 10.73
N LYS A 75 -31.76 -2.68 10.75
CA LYS A 75 -31.95 -4.12 10.52
C LYS A 75 -31.49 -4.56 9.12
N LEU A 76 -31.62 -3.70 8.10
CA LEU A 76 -31.04 -3.98 6.78
C LEU A 76 -29.51 -3.93 6.82
N LEU A 77 -28.90 -2.96 7.51
CA LEU A 77 -27.45 -2.87 7.65
C LEU A 77 -26.88 -4.10 8.36
N ASP A 78 -27.49 -4.51 9.47
CA ASP A 78 -27.06 -5.65 10.29
C ASP A 78 -27.21 -6.97 9.52
N SER A 79 -28.38 -7.22 8.90
CA SER A 79 -28.59 -8.45 8.12
C SER A 79 -27.81 -8.47 6.80
N LEU A 80 -27.49 -7.32 6.20
CA LEU A 80 -26.60 -7.24 5.05
C LEU A 80 -25.14 -7.49 5.45
N ALA A 81 -24.72 -7.07 6.65
CA ALA A 81 -23.42 -7.42 7.22
C ALA A 81 -23.30 -8.95 7.42
N GLU A 82 -24.25 -9.59 8.11
CA GLU A 82 -24.27 -11.05 8.27
C GLU A 82 -24.31 -11.81 6.92
N THR A 83 -24.98 -11.24 5.92
CA THR A 83 -25.06 -11.82 4.57
C THR A 83 -23.75 -11.66 3.80
N TRP A 84 -23.06 -10.54 3.96
CA TRP A 84 -21.73 -10.30 3.40
C TRP A 84 -20.68 -11.17 4.07
N ASP A 85 -20.62 -11.23 5.41
CA ASP A 85 -19.61 -11.98 6.14
C ASP A 85 -19.69 -13.48 5.79
N PHE A 86 -20.90 -14.04 5.74
CA PHE A 86 -21.15 -15.40 5.27
C PHE A 86 -20.78 -15.59 3.78
N PHE A 87 -21.13 -14.63 2.92
CA PHE A 87 -20.77 -14.73 1.51
C PHE A 87 -19.25 -14.69 1.29
N PHE A 88 -18.54 -13.80 1.99
CA PHE A 88 -17.12 -13.56 1.80
C PHE A 88 -16.23 -14.61 2.50
N SER A 89 -16.70 -15.18 3.61
CA SER A 89 -15.95 -16.15 4.42
C SER A 89 -16.25 -17.61 4.05
N ASP A 90 -17.51 -17.95 3.75
CA ASP A 90 -17.91 -19.34 3.49
C ASP A 90 -18.19 -19.60 2.01
N VAL A 91 -19.08 -18.81 1.40
CA VAL A 91 -19.58 -19.07 0.04
C VAL A 91 -18.48 -18.83 -0.99
N LEU A 92 -17.79 -17.70 -0.93
CA LEU A 92 -16.79 -17.31 -1.91
C LEU A 92 -15.55 -18.23 -1.89
N PRO A 93 -14.95 -18.59 -0.74
CA PRO A 93 -13.90 -19.60 -0.70
C PRO A 93 -14.37 -20.98 -1.15
N THR A 94 -15.59 -21.40 -0.80
CA THR A 94 -16.14 -22.69 -1.25
C THR A 94 -16.39 -22.72 -2.77
N LEU A 95 -16.90 -21.63 -3.36
CA LEU A 95 -17.00 -21.47 -4.81
C LEU A 95 -15.62 -21.52 -5.48
N GLN A 96 -14.63 -20.81 -4.92
CA GLN A 96 -13.26 -20.86 -5.41
C GLN A 96 -12.69 -22.30 -5.33
N ALA A 97 -12.97 -23.06 -4.27
CA ALA A 97 -12.52 -24.45 -4.12
C ALA A 97 -13.22 -25.42 -5.08
N VAL A 98 -14.55 -25.35 -5.23
CA VAL A 98 -15.33 -26.15 -6.20
C VAL A 98 -14.87 -25.88 -7.64
N PHE A 99 -14.55 -24.62 -7.95
CA PHE A 99 -14.14 -24.17 -9.28
C PHE A 99 -12.62 -23.95 -9.42
N TYR A 100 -11.82 -24.62 -8.59
CA TYR A 100 -10.35 -24.65 -8.72
C TYR A 100 -9.87 -24.95 -10.16
N PRO A 101 -10.46 -25.90 -10.92
CA PRO A 101 -10.02 -26.21 -12.28
C PRO A 101 -10.19 -25.09 -13.32
N VAL A 102 -10.86 -23.97 -13.00
CA VAL A 102 -11.02 -22.82 -13.90
C VAL A 102 -10.43 -21.51 -13.36
N GLN A 103 -9.76 -21.50 -12.20
CA GLN A 103 -9.29 -20.26 -11.56
C GLN A 103 -8.35 -19.41 -12.43
N GLY A 104 -7.66 -20.00 -13.40
CA GLY A 104 -6.79 -19.29 -14.36
C GLY A 104 -7.49 -18.69 -15.59
N LYS A 105 -8.82 -18.74 -15.69
CA LYS A 105 -9.58 -18.03 -16.75
C LYS A 105 -10.01 -16.64 -16.27
N GLU A 106 -9.91 -15.64 -17.14
CA GLU A 106 -10.53 -14.33 -16.94
C GLU A 106 -11.95 -14.30 -17.57
N PRO A 107 -12.95 -13.67 -16.92
CA PRO A 107 -12.92 -13.11 -15.57
C PRO A 107 -12.93 -14.22 -14.51
N SER A 108 -12.15 -14.04 -13.44
CA SER A 108 -12.00 -15.09 -12.42
C SER A 108 -13.31 -15.39 -11.67
N VAL A 109 -13.44 -16.62 -11.15
CA VAL A 109 -14.58 -17.05 -10.31
C VAL A 109 -14.86 -16.05 -9.18
N ARG A 110 -13.80 -15.50 -8.56
CA ARG A 110 -13.88 -14.47 -7.52
C ARG A 110 -14.46 -13.16 -8.04
N GLN A 111 -13.98 -12.67 -9.18
CA GLN A 111 -14.47 -11.44 -9.81
C GLN A 111 -15.94 -11.56 -10.20
N LEU A 112 -16.33 -12.69 -10.81
CA LEU A 112 -17.72 -12.97 -11.17
C LEU A 112 -18.62 -13.01 -9.94
N ALA A 113 -18.24 -13.75 -8.89
CA ALA A 113 -19.02 -13.83 -7.66
C ALA A 113 -19.18 -12.45 -6.98
N LEU A 114 -18.13 -11.62 -6.94
CA LEU A 114 -18.22 -10.27 -6.39
C LEU A 114 -19.07 -9.31 -7.25
N LEU A 115 -18.97 -9.37 -8.58
CA LEU A 115 -19.85 -8.61 -9.50
C LEU A 115 -21.32 -8.95 -9.29
N HIS A 116 -21.64 -10.25 -9.21
CA HIS A 116 -23.00 -10.70 -8.95
C HIS A 116 -23.50 -10.26 -7.56
N PHE A 117 -22.66 -10.27 -6.52
CA PHE A 117 -23.04 -9.76 -5.19
C PHE A 117 -23.35 -8.26 -5.25
N ARG A 118 -22.46 -7.45 -5.86
CA ARG A 118 -22.65 -6.00 -6.05
C ARG A 118 -23.97 -5.69 -6.77
N ASN A 119 -24.17 -6.26 -7.95
CA ASN A 119 -25.29 -5.93 -8.83
C ASN A 119 -26.62 -6.51 -8.32
N THR A 120 -26.64 -7.68 -7.69
CA THR A 120 -27.88 -8.34 -7.25
C THR A 120 -28.28 -8.00 -5.81
N ILE A 121 -27.30 -7.81 -4.92
CA ILE A 121 -27.55 -7.63 -3.48
C ILE A 121 -27.29 -6.18 -3.08
N THR A 122 -26.05 -5.68 -3.20
CA THR A 122 -25.66 -4.35 -2.69
C THR A 122 -26.46 -3.22 -3.35
N LEU A 123 -26.64 -3.27 -4.67
CA LEU A 123 -27.38 -2.27 -5.45
C LEU A 123 -28.88 -2.61 -5.63
N GLY A 124 -29.29 -3.80 -5.18
CA GLY A 124 -30.65 -4.34 -5.28
C GLY A 124 -31.46 -4.30 -3.99
N VAL A 125 -30.91 -3.78 -2.89
CA VAL A 125 -31.62 -3.48 -1.63
C VAL A 125 -31.60 -1.97 -1.34
N LYS A 126 -32.47 -1.52 -0.43
CA LYS A 126 -32.58 -0.12 0.03
C LYS A 126 -31.42 0.33 0.94
N LEU A 127 -30.18 0.02 0.55
CA LEU A 127 -28.99 0.36 1.34
C LEU A 127 -28.83 1.88 1.48
N GLU A 128 -29.15 2.65 0.43
CA GLU A 128 -29.07 4.12 0.47
C GLU A 128 -30.03 4.72 1.52
N ASP A 129 -31.29 4.26 1.54
CA ASP A 129 -32.32 4.68 2.52
C ASP A 129 -32.00 4.23 3.95
N ALA A 130 -31.13 3.23 4.11
CA ALA A 130 -30.66 2.77 5.41
C ALA A 130 -29.47 3.61 5.93
N LEU A 131 -28.54 3.99 5.04
CA LEU A 131 -27.38 4.83 5.33
C LEU A 131 -27.75 6.30 5.53
N ALA A 132 -28.79 6.81 4.85
CA ALA A 132 -29.21 8.21 4.93
C ALA A 132 -29.88 8.64 6.26
N ARG A 133 -29.98 7.73 7.25
CA ARG A 133 -30.68 8.00 8.53
C ARG A 133 -29.71 8.59 9.55
N ALA A 134 -30.11 9.67 10.22
CA ALA A 134 -29.25 10.44 11.15
C ALA A 134 -28.64 9.66 12.34
N HIS A 135 -29.10 8.42 12.60
CA HIS A 135 -28.58 7.54 13.65
C HIS A 135 -28.18 6.14 13.12
N ALA A 136 -27.94 6.00 11.81
CA ALA A 136 -27.48 4.76 11.21
C ALA A 136 -26.09 4.35 11.75
N ARG A 137 -26.00 3.19 12.40
CA ARG A 137 -24.74 2.61 12.85
C ARG A 137 -24.24 1.66 11.77
N VAL A 138 -23.34 2.12 10.91
CA VAL A 138 -22.80 1.32 9.81
C VAL A 138 -21.89 0.20 10.37
N PRO A 139 -22.22 -1.09 10.18
CA PRO A 139 -21.35 -2.18 10.63
C PRO A 139 -20.02 -2.19 9.86
N PRO A 140 -18.88 -2.54 10.48
CA PRO A 140 -17.58 -2.58 9.79
C PRO A 140 -17.56 -3.47 8.54
N ALA A 141 -18.34 -4.56 8.55
CA ALA A 141 -18.55 -5.43 7.40
C ALA A 141 -19.14 -4.70 6.18
N ILE A 142 -20.05 -3.73 6.37
CA ILE A 142 -20.62 -2.92 5.28
C ILE A 142 -19.55 -2.00 4.66
N VAL A 143 -18.67 -1.42 5.48
CA VAL A 143 -17.55 -0.59 5.00
C VAL A 143 -16.54 -1.45 4.22
N GLN A 144 -16.20 -2.62 4.75
CA GLN A 144 -15.30 -3.58 4.10
C GLN A 144 -15.90 -4.14 2.80
N MET A 145 -17.19 -4.47 2.78
CA MET A 145 -17.96 -4.85 1.58
C MET A 145 -17.86 -3.78 0.50
N LEU A 146 -18.27 -2.54 0.80
CA LEU A 146 -18.33 -1.47 -0.19
C LEU A 146 -16.94 -1.15 -0.77
N LEU A 147 -15.89 -1.14 0.06
CA LEU A 147 -14.50 -0.98 -0.39
C LEU A 147 -14.00 -2.16 -1.24
N VAL A 148 -14.33 -3.40 -0.88
CA VAL A 148 -13.95 -4.59 -1.67
C VAL A 148 -14.65 -4.58 -3.02
N LEU A 149 -15.92 -4.20 -3.08
CA LEU A 149 -16.71 -4.16 -4.32
C LEU A 149 -16.30 -2.99 -5.25
N GLN A 150 -15.73 -1.90 -4.72
CA GLN A 150 -15.20 -0.80 -5.55
C GLN A 150 -14.07 -1.28 -6.48
N GLY A 151 -13.19 -2.15 -5.98
CA GLY A 151 -12.09 -2.73 -6.76
C GLY A 151 -12.50 -3.79 -7.79
N VAL A 152 -13.79 -3.99 -8.04
CA VAL A 152 -14.32 -5.01 -8.94
C VAL A 152 -14.94 -4.35 -10.16
N HIS A 153 -14.13 -4.21 -11.21
CA HIS A 153 -14.49 -3.50 -12.44
C HIS A 153 -15.16 -4.41 -13.48
N GLU A 154 -16.04 -3.81 -14.27
CA GLU A 154 -16.65 -4.40 -15.46
C GLU A 154 -15.85 -4.01 -16.72
N SER A 155 -15.83 -4.87 -17.74
CA SER A 155 -15.03 -4.68 -18.96
C SER A 155 -15.52 -3.55 -19.89
N ARG A 156 -16.60 -2.84 -19.53
CA ARG A 156 -17.23 -1.79 -20.34
C ARG A 156 -17.03 -0.36 -19.80
N GLY A 157 -16.20 -0.18 -18.78
CA GLY A 157 -15.90 1.14 -18.21
C GLY A 157 -16.79 1.52 -17.03
N VAL A 158 -17.01 2.82 -16.83
CA VAL A 158 -17.83 3.35 -15.72
C VAL A 158 -19.31 3.19 -16.06
N THR A 159 -20.05 2.44 -15.24
CA THR A 159 -21.48 2.19 -15.40
C THR A 159 -22.31 2.96 -14.37
N LYS A 160 -23.59 3.20 -14.65
CA LYS A 160 -24.55 3.87 -13.73
C LYS A 160 -24.60 3.17 -12.36
N ASP A 161 -24.47 1.84 -12.34
CA ASP A 161 -24.39 1.03 -11.13
C ASP A 161 -23.03 1.13 -10.41
N TYR A 162 -21.92 1.32 -11.12
CA TYR A 162 -20.64 1.66 -10.48
C TYR A 162 -20.72 3.05 -9.81
N LEU A 163 -21.32 4.05 -10.45
CA LEU A 163 -21.53 5.39 -9.86
C LEU A 163 -22.44 5.33 -8.62
N ARG A 164 -23.53 4.54 -8.66
CA ARG A 164 -24.36 4.27 -7.47
C ARG A 164 -23.56 3.63 -6.33
N LEU A 165 -22.59 2.75 -6.62
CA LEU A 165 -21.69 2.22 -5.59
C LEU A 165 -20.79 3.32 -5.00
N GLU A 166 -20.23 4.22 -5.81
CA GLU A 166 -19.41 5.33 -5.31
C GLU A 166 -20.20 6.26 -4.37
N THR A 167 -21.46 6.59 -4.69
CA THR A 167 -22.37 7.34 -3.79
C THR A 167 -22.62 6.61 -2.46
N LEU A 168 -22.69 5.26 -2.47
CA LEU A 168 -22.83 4.47 -1.24
C LEU A 168 -21.54 4.46 -0.41
N ILE A 169 -20.36 4.39 -1.05
CA ILE A 169 -19.06 4.46 -0.38
C ILE A 169 -18.85 5.85 0.25
N GLN A 170 -19.20 6.92 -0.46
CA GLN A 170 -19.13 8.31 0.03
C GLN A 170 -19.88 8.51 1.36
N LYS A 171 -21.00 7.81 1.57
CA LYS A 171 -21.80 7.90 2.80
C LYS A 171 -21.22 7.15 3.99
N VAL A 172 -20.16 6.34 3.81
CA VAL A 172 -19.58 5.49 4.88
C VAL A 172 -18.06 5.60 5.04
N VAL A 173 -17.35 6.13 4.04
CA VAL A 173 -15.92 6.44 4.09
C VAL A 173 -15.75 7.96 3.98
N SER A 174 -15.06 8.58 4.93
CA SER A 174 -14.87 10.03 4.95
C SER A 174 -13.44 10.42 5.35
N PRO A 175 -12.75 11.29 4.59
CA PRO A 175 -13.11 11.68 3.23
C PRO A 175 -12.96 10.49 2.26
N TYR A 176 -13.75 10.51 1.18
CA TYR A 176 -13.71 9.53 0.10
C TYR A 176 -13.08 10.13 -1.16
N LEU A 177 -12.46 9.31 -1.99
CA LEU A 177 -11.80 9.71 -3.25
C LEU A 177 -12.41 8.86 -4.37
N GLY A 178 -13.50 9.36 -4.95
CA GLY A 178 -14.20 8.72 -6.07
C GLY A 178 -13.70 9.22 -7.42
N THR A 179 -14.43 8.86 -8.47
CA THR A 179 -14.10 9.18 -9.87
C THR A 179 -14.08 10.67 -10.20
N TYR A 180 -14.71 11.53 -9.39
CA TYR A 180 -14.75 13.00 -9.55
C TYR A 180 -13.89 13.78 -8.53
N GLY A 181 -13.02 13.11 -7.77
CA GLY A 181 -12.14 13.76 -6.78
C GLY A 181 -12.51 13.44 -5.32
N LEU A 182 -12.13 14.35 -4.40
CA LEU A 182 -12.32 14.12 -2.96
C LEU A 182 -13.65 14.67 -2.44
N TYR A 183 -14.41 13.82 -1.77
CA TYR A 183 -15.62 14.16 -1.06
C TYR A 183 -15.34 14.34 0.43
N SER A 184 -15.66 15.53 0.97
CA SER A 184 -15.77 15.79 2.42
C SER A 184 -17.24 15.73 2.85
N GLY A 185 -17.51 15.28 4.07
CA GLY A 185 -18.86 14.95 4.55
C GLY A 185 -19.80 16.11 4.92
N GLU A 186 -19.53 17.33 4.46
CA GLU A 186 -20.32 18.53 4.80
C GLU A 186 -20.63 19.36 3.54
N GLY A 187 -21.91 19.59 3.26
CA GLY A 187 -22.40 20.42 2.15
C GLY A 187 -23.61 19.81 1.44
N ALA A 188 -24.64 20.63 1.19
CA ALA A 188 -25.76 20.27 0.33
C ALA A 188 -25.41 20.51 -1.16
N PHE A 189 -25.97 19.72 -2.07
CA PHE A 189 -25.59 19.74 -3.48
C PHE A 189 -26.13 20.95 -4.27
N THR A 190 -25.27 21.51 -5.13
CA THR A 190 -25.65 22.12 -6.41
C THR A 190 -24.90 21.41 -7.54
N HIS A 191 -25.44 20.29 -8.03
CA HIS A 191 -24.85 19.52 -9.13
C HIS A 191 -25.14 20.17 -10.49
N SER A 192 -24.12 20.75 -11.14
CA SER A 192 -24.23 21.15 -12.56
C SER A 192 -24.18 19.94 -13.52
N CYS A 193 -23.40 18.91 -13.18
CA CYS A 193 -23.02 17.83 -14.12
C CYS A 193 -24.05 16.68 -14.23
N ILE A 194 -24.90 16.45 -13.23
CA ILE A 194 -25.96 15.42 -13.32
C ILE A 194 -26.99 15.79 -14.40
N LEU A 195 -27.28 17.08 -14.57
CA LEU A 195 -28.21 17.55 -15.58
C LEU A 195 -27.68 17.36 -17.00
N GLU A 196 -26.37 17.48 -17.23
CA GLU A 196 -25.77 17.29 -18.56
C GLU A 196 -25.85 15.82 -19.01
N LEU A 197 -25.51 14.86 -18.15
CA LEU A 197 -25.62 13.43 -18.48
C LEU A 197 -27.06 12.96 -18.72
N GLN A 198 -28.06 13.58 -18.07
CA GLN A 198 -29.47 13.32 -18.39
C GLN A 198 -29.89 13.99 -19.71
N ARG A 199 -29.41 15.21 -19.99
CA ARG A 199 -29.70 15.90 -21.25
C ARG A 199 -29.04 15.22 -22.44
N ASP A 200 -27.86 14.60 -22.28
CA ASP A 200 -27.23 13.80 -23.33
C ASP A 200 -28.02 12.52 -23.64
N GLU A 201 -28.61 11.84 -22.64
CA GLU A 201 -29.52 10.70 -22.87
C GLU A 201 -30.83 11.14 -23.60
N GLU A 202 -31.37 12.33 -23.32
CA GLU A 202 -32.58 12.87 -23.99
C GLU A 202 -32.29 13.49 -25.37
N GLU A 203 -31.20 14.24 -25.54
CA GLU A 203 -30.79 14.79 -26.85
C GLU A 203 -30.38 13.68 -27.81
N ALA A 204 -29.73 12.60 -27.33
CA ALA A 204 -29.46 11.41 -28.14
C ALA A 204 -30.75 10.71 -28.63
N ALA A 205 -31.85 10.77 -27.87
CA ALA A 205 -33.15 10.28 -28.31
C ALA A 205 -33.85 11.24 -29.30
N ALA A 206 -33.64 12.56 -29.18
CA ALA A 206 -34.21 13.57 -30.07
C ALA A 206 -33.48 13.72 -31.42
N LEU A 207 -32.18 13.39 -31.50
CA LEU A 207 -31.33 13.61 -32.69
C LEU A 207 -31.65 12.73 -33.93
N GLY A 208 -32.75 11.99 -33.92
CA GLY A 208 -33.26 11.24 -35.08
C GLY A 208 -33.87 12.09 -36.21
N ALA A 209 -34.04 13.41 -36.03
CA ALA A 209 -34.77 14.29 -36.96
C ALA A 209 -33.86 15.35 -37.63
N ALA A 210 -33.98 15.48 -38.96
CA ALA A 210 -32.96 16.03 -39.85
C ALA A 210 -32.89 17.57 -40.05
N ARG A 211 -31.66 18.04 -40.34
CA ARG A 211 -31.23 19.08 -41.34
C ARG A 211 -31.23 20.60 -41.04
N ARG A 212 -29.99 21.12 -41.17
CA ARG A 212 -29.51 22.35 -41.89
C ARG A 212 -29.47 23.71 -41.15
N PRO A 213 -28.58 24.66 -41.58
CA PRO A 213 -28.15 25.82 -40.76
C PRO A 213 -28.34 27.21 -41.42
N SER A 214 -28.14 28.31 -40.66
CA SER A 214 -27.35 29.50 -41.08
C SER A 214 -27.32 30.63 -40.03
N ALA A 215 -26.40 31.59 -40.26
CA ALA A 215 -26.37 32.99 -39.77
C ALA A 215 -25.96 33.31 -38.30
N ALA A 216 -25.09 34.34 -38.20
CA ALA A 216 -24.80 35.18 -37.02
C ALA A 216 -24.90 36.66 -37.48
N PRO A 217 -24.96 37.67 -36.57
CA PRO A 217 -23.69 38.36 -36.22
C PRO A 217 -23.61 39.07 -34.83
N SER A 218 -22.38 39.10 -34.28
CA SER A 218 -21.69 40.22 -33.59
C SER A 218 -22.44 41.26 -32.71
N VAL A 219 -22.13 41.28 -31.39
CA VAL A 219 -21.81 42.48 -30.57
C VAL A 219 -20.80 42.08 -29.47
N ALA A 220 -19.93 42.99 -29.00
CA ALA A 220 -18.96 42.80 -27.89
C ALA A 220 -18.54 44.17 -27.29
N PRO A 221 -17.72 44.24 -26.19
CA PRO A 221 -17.67 43.47 -24.94
C PRO A 221 -17.92 44.40 -23.71
N PRO A 222 -17.71 43.95 -22.44
CA PRO A 222 -16.46 44.35 -21.76
C PRO A 222 -15.90 43.35 -20.71
N ALA A 223 -14.66 43.63 -20.24
CA ALA A 223 -14.03 43.12 -19.01
C ALA A 223 -14.00 41.58 -18.81
N GLY A 224 -13.09 40.90 -19.53
CA GLY A 224 -12.87 39.45 -19.39
C GLY A 224 -11.74 39.04 -18.43
N PRO A 225 -11.74 37.79 -17.96
CA PRO A 225 -10.55 37.08 -17.50
C PRO A 225 -9.73 36.52 -18.70
N ASP A 226 -8.66 35.79 -18.39
CA ASP A 226 -7.65 35.19 -19.29
C ASP A 226 -8.18 34.42 -20.53
N PRO A 227 -7.36 34.29 -21.61
CA PRO A 227 -7.82 34.17 -22.98
C PRO A 227 -8.56 32.88 -23.35
N GLU A 228 -9.42 32.99 -24.36
CA GLU A 228 -10.20 31.90 -24.95
C GLU A 228 -9.35 30.68 -25.29
N LEU A 229 -9.48 29.63 -24.47
CA LEU A 229 -8.91 28.32 -24.72
C LEU A 229 -9.65 27.66 -25.88
N SER A 230 -9.18 27.92 -27.10
CA SER A 230 -9.78 27.39 -28.33
C SER A 230 -10.02 25.88 -28.22
N THR A 231 -11.24 25.43 -28.54
CA THR A 231 -11.64 24.01 -28.54
C THR A 231 -10.79 23.15 -29.48
N ASN A 232 -10.12 23.77 -30.46
CA ASN A 232 -9.19 23.12 -31.37
C ASN A 232 -7.76 22.95 -30.80
N HIS A 233 -7.47 23.47 -29.60
CA HIS A 233 -6.14 23.37 -28.99
C HIS A 233 -5.78 21.91 -28.66
N PRO A 234 -4.57 21.41 -28.99
CA PRO A 234 -4.21 19.98 -28.82
C PRO A 234 -4.30 19.42 -27.40
N PHE A 235 -4.41 20.28 -26.38
CA PHE A 235 -4.54 19.90 -24.97
C PHE A 235 -5.78 20.51 -24.29
N TYR A 236 -6.77 20.97 -25.06
CA TYR A 236 -8.04 21.51 -24.52
C TYR A 236 -8.72 20.53 -23.54
N ASP A 237 -8.66 19.23 -23.84
CA ASP A 237 -9.17 18.14 -23.02
C ASP A 237 -8.52 18.03 -21.64
N VAL A 238 -7.27 18.48 -21.47
CA VAL A 238 -6.56 18.51 -20.18
C VAL A 238 -6.71 19.86 -19.49
N ALA A 239 -6.71 20.95 -20.26
CA ALA A 239 -6.82 22.32 -19.75
C ALA A 239 -8.21 22.63 -19.14
N ARG A 240 -9.29 22.19 -19.80
CA ARG A 240 -10.68 22.46 -19.38
C ARG A 240 -11.01 22.00 -17.95
N HIS A 241 -10.32 20.97 -17.46
CA HIS A 241 -10.56 20.39 -16.13
C HIS A 241 -9.69 21.02 -15.02
N GLY A 242 -8.82 21.99 -15.33
CA GLY A 242 -7.96 22.64 -14.33
C GLY A 242 -6.98 21.70 -13.61
N ILE A 243 -6.68 20.54 -14.22
CA ILE A 243 -5.77 19.51 -13.69
C ILE A 243 -4.33 20.04 -13.72
N LEU A 244 -3.94 20.66 -14.84
CA LEU A 244 -2.64 21.28 -15.07
C LEU A 244 -2.77 22.79 -15.06
N GLN A 245 -1.92 23.46 -14.28
CA GLN A 245 -1.82 24.93 -14.24
C GLN A 245 -0.35 25.37 -14.26
N VAL A 246 0.01 26.35 -15.08
CA VAL A 246 1.37 26.93 -15.06
C VAL A 246 1.50 27.82 -13.84
N ALA A 247 2.47 27.52 -12.98
CA ALA A 247 2.66 28.08 -11.65
C ALA A 247 3.94 28.92 -11.57
N GLY A 248 4.11 29.81 -12.57
CA GLY A 248 5.29 30.66 -12.70
C GLY A 248 6.56 29.91 -13.10
N GLU A 249 7.69 30.34 -12.55
CA GLU A 249 9.02 29.80 -12.84
C GLU A 249 9.78 29.47 -11.55
N ASP A 250 10.61 28.44 -11.57
CA ASP A 250 11.41 28.05 -10.41
C ASP A 250 12.63 28.97 -10.16
N ARG A 251 13.50 28.56 -9.23
CA ARG A 251 14.73 29.29 -8.88
C ARG A 251 15.78 29.33 -10.02
N PHE A 252 15.55 28.63 -11.13
CA PHE A 252 16.44 28.52 -12.30
C PHE A 252 15.78 29.04 -13.59
N GLY A 253 14.65 29.76 -13.51
CA GLY A 253 13.95 30.30 -14.68
C GLY A 253 13.22 29.25 -15.52
N ARG A 254 12.83 28.11 -14.92
CA ARG A 254 12.15 27.02 -15.63
C ARG A 254 10.66 27.04 -15.29
N ARG A 255 9.78 27.02 -16.29
CA ARG A 255 8.32 26.97 -16.08
C ARG A 255 7.94 25.82 -15.16
N VAL A 256 7.17 26.13 -14.12
CA VAL A 256 6.58 25.16 -13.20
C VAL A 256 5.15 24.88 -13.63
N ILE A 257 4.74 23.62 -13.54
CA ILE A 257 3.35 23.18 -13.73
C ILE A 257 2.88 22.54 -12.41
N THR A 258 1.65 22.80 -12.00
CA THR A 258 1.00 22.11 -10.87
C THR A 258 -0.01 21.11 -11.42
N PHE A 259 -0.01 19.89 -10.87
CA PHE A 259 -0.93 18.80 -11.17
C PHE A 259 -1.81 18.54 -9.94
N CYS A 260 -3.09 18.88 -10.04
CA CYS A 260 -4.04 18.71 -8.94
C CYS A 260 -4.76 17.36 -9.02
N CYS A 261 -4.33 16.35 -8.26
CA CYS A 261 -4.98 15.03 -8.25
C CYS A 261 -6.41 15.06 -7.69
N CYS A 262 -6.75 16.07 -6.88
CA CYS A 262 -8.13 16.34 -6.44
C CYS A 262 -9.05 16.80 -7.58
N ARG A 263 -8.51 17.21 -8.74
CA ARG A 263 -9.25 17.62 -9.94
C ARG A 263 -9.16 16.61 -11.09
N MET A 264 -8.68 15.39 -10.84
CA MET A 264 -8.65 14.32 -11.85
C MET A 264 -10.09 13.91 -12.20
N PRO A 265 -10.52 14.05 -13.48
CA PRO A 265 -11.79 13.51 -13.94
C PRO A 265 -11.70 11.98 -14.15
N PRO A 266 -12.84 11.31 -14.42
CA PRO A 266 -12.87 9.89 -14.77
C PRO A 266 -11.92 9.51 -15.91
N SER A 267 -11.39 8.29 -15.87
CA SER A 267 -10.36 7.79 -16.81
C SER A 267 -10.79 7.74 -18.28
N HIS A 268 -12.10 7.80 -18.57
CA HIS A 268 -12.64 7.82 -19.92
C HIS A 268 -12.82 9.25 -20.48
N GLU A 269 -12.84 10.28 -19.61
CA GLU A 269 -12.96 11.69 -20.01
C GLU A 269 -11.61 12.36 -20.32
N LEU A 270 -10.50 11.69 -19.98
CA LEU A 270 -9.15 12.24 -20.03
C LEU A 270 -8.27 11.44 -21.00
N ASN A 271 -7.71 12.10 -22.02
CA ASN A 271 -6.79 11.44 -22.94
C ASN A 271 -5.45 11.15 -22.23
N HIS A 272 -5.36 9.99 -21.58
CA HIS A 272 -4.15 9.55 -20.88
C HIS A 272 -2.90 9.56 -21.78
N ARG A 273 -3.04 9.38 -23.09
CA ARG A 273 -1.92 9.47 -24.04
C ARG A 273 -1.36 10.90 -24.11
N ARG A 274 -2.22 11.92 -24.23
CA ARG A 274 -1.86 13.35 -24.17
C ARG A 274 -1.32 13.77 -22.79
N LEU A 275 -1.95 13.29 -21.71
CA LEU A 275 -1.48 13.53 -20.34
C LEU A 275 -0.05 12.98 -20.12
N LEU A 276 0.27 11.84 -20.75
CA LEU A 276 1.60 11.25 -20.76
C LEU A 276 2.60 11.95 -21.71
N GLU A 277 2.20 12.98 -22.47
CA GLU A 277 3.14 13.79 -23.26
C GLU A 277 3.80 14.88 -22.41
N TYR A 278 3.07 15.49 -21.48
CA TYR A 278 3.63 16.33 -20.41
C TYR A 278 4.71 15.60 -19.59
N LYS A 279 4.66 14.26 -19.54
CA LYS A 279 5.68 13.41 -18.89
C LYS A 279 7.00 13.29 -19.68
N LYS A 280 6.98 13.45 -21.02
CA LYS A 280 8.13 13.10 -21.89
C LYS A 280 9.38 13.95 -21.58
N ASN A 281 9.21 15.23 -21.26
CA ASN A 281 10.32 16.17 -21.08
C ASN A 281 10.76 16.39 -19.62
N LEU A 282 10.08 15.77 -18.63
CA LEU A 282 10.27 16.06 -17.20
C LEU A 282 11.72 15.85 -16.72
N LYS A 283 12.18 16.70 -15.81
CA LYS A 283 13.42 16.69 -15.02
C LYS A 283 13.10 16.29 -13.59
N ALA A 284 12.05 16.87 -13.01
CA ALA A 284 11.59 16.65 -11.64
C ALA A 284 10.05 16.60 -11.56
N LEU A 285 9.55 15.76 -10.65
CA LEU A 285 8.16 15.56 -10.28
C LEU A 285 8.10 15.53 -8.75
N TYR A 286 7.47 16.52 -8.13
CA TYR A 286 7.34 16.65 -6.68
C TYR A 286 5.95 16.17 -6.25
N VAL A 287 5.85 15.15 -5.39
CA VAL A 287 4.59 14.54 -4.99
C VAL A 287 4.34 14.79 -3.50
N VAL A 288 3.27 15.53 -3.17
CA VAL A 288 2.92 15.89 -1.79
C VAL A 288 1.85 14.96 -1.22
N HIS A 289 1.92 14.70 0.09
CA HIS A 289 1.05 13.78 0.84
C HIS A 289 0.97 12.33 0.27
N PRO A 290 2.10 11.69 -0.09
CA PRO A 290 2.11 10.35 -0.66
C PRO A 290 1.73 9.29 0.40
N THR A 291 0.53 8.73 0.28
CA THR A 291 0.13 7.60 1.14
C THR A 291 1.04 6.40 0.94
N ASN A 292 1.17 5.54 1.96
CA ASN A 292 1.95 4.31 1.86
C ASN A 292 1.46 3.40 0.72
N PHE A 293 0.16 3.43 0.40
CA PHE A 293 -0.39 2.77 -0.78
C PHE A 293 0.19 3.31 -2.10
N ILE A 294 0.37 4.63 -2.28
CA ILE A 294 1.04 5.19 -3.47
C ILE A 294 2.51 4.76 -3.52
N LYS A 295 3.20 4.74 -2.38
CA LYS A 295 4.59 4.29 -2.29
C LYS A 295 4.74 2.80 -2.69
N ILE A 296 3.78 1.98 -2.31
CA ILE A 296 3.69 0.54 -2.68
C ILE A 296 3.28 0.39 -4.16
N LEU A 297 2.25 1.09 -4.62
CA LEU A 297 1.75 1.03 -6.00
C LEU A 297 2.82 1.46 -7.01
N TRP A 298 3.60 2.50 -6.71
CA TRP A 298 4.74 2.90 -7.54
C TRP A 298 5.86 1.85 -7.58
N THR A 299 5.98 1.06 -6.52
CA THR A 299 6.92 -0.08 -6.46
C THR A 299 6.40 -1.28 -7.26
N ILE A 300 5.08 -1.51 -7.32
CA ILE A 300 4.43 -2.56 -8.12
C ILE A 300 4.42 -2.20 -9.62
N LEU A 301 4.16 -0.94 -9.97
CA LEU A 301 4.16 -0.45 -11.36
C LEU A 301 5.57 -0.25 -11.95
N LYS A 302 6.62 -0.49 -11.15
CA LYS A 302 8.04 -0.32 -11.50
C LYS A 302 8.49 -1.05 -12.79
N PRO A 303 7.98 -2.25 -13.17
CA PRO A 303 8.30 -2.89 -14.45
C PRO A 303 7.79 -2.12 -15.69
N LEU A 304 6.76 -1.27 -15.52
CA LEU A 304 6.10 -0.53 -16.60
C LEU A 304 6.59 0.93 -16.71
N VAL A 305 7.53 1.35 -15.86
CA VAL A 305 8.01 2.74 -15.78
C VAL A 305 9.52 2.78 -15.99
N SER A 306 9.95 3.50 -17.04
CA SER A 306 11.38 3.64 -17.37
C SER A 306 12.23 4.08 -16.17
N HIS A 307 13.38 3.42 -15.99
CA HIS A 307 14.37 3.75 -14.95
C HIS A 307 14.79 5.23 -14.97
N LYS A 308 14.84 5.85 -16.16
CA LYS A 308 15.13 7.29 -16.34
C LYS A 308 14.02 8.22 -15.82
N PHE A 309 12.83 7.70 -15.53
CA PHE A 309 11.72 8.45 -14.94
C PHE A 309 11.68 8.32 -13.41
N GLY A 310 11.98 7.13 -12.86
CA GLY A 310 11.97 6.90 -11.41
C GLY A 310 12.90 7.84 -10.64
N LYS A 311 14.10 8.14 -11.18
CA LYS A 311 15.07 9.09 -10.61
C LYS A 311 14.60 10.56 -10.56
N LYS A 312 13.42 10.87 -11.09
CA LYS A 312 12.88 12.24 -11.18
C LYS A 312 11.76 12.51 -10.15
N VAL A 313 11.35 11.50 -9.38
CA VAL A 313 10.21 11.60 -8.47
C VAL A 313 10.68 11.84 -7.04
N THR A 314 10.33 13.00 -6.50
CA THR A 314 10.60 13.43 -5.12
C THR A 314 9.29 13.44 -4.34
N TYR A 315 9.35 13.10 -3.05
CA TYR A 315 8.18 12.89 -2.19
C TYR A 315 8.24 13.77 -0.94
N PHE A 316 7.18 14.54 -0.68
CA PHE A 316 7.08 15.45 0.47
C PHE A 316 5.85 15.12 1.32
N ASN A 317 5.94 15.27 2.64
CA ASN A 317 4.85 14.92 3.56
C ASN A 317 3.92 16.11 3.84
N TYR A 318 4.45 17.33 3.77
CA TYR A 318 3.77 18.62 3.96
C TYR A 318 4.05 19.58 2.79
N LEU A 319 3.13 20.50 2.49
CA LEU A 319 3.33 21.51 1.44
C LEU A 319 4.51 22.45 1.74
N SER A 320 4.87 22.63 3.01
CA SER A 320 6.00 23.46 3.44
C SER A 320 7.36 23.02 2.89
N GLU A 321 7.55 21.72 2.60
CA GLU A 321 8.80 21.17 2.04
C GLU A 321 9.04 21.64 0.58
N LEU A 322 7.98 22.10 -0.12
CA LEU A 322 8.10 22.68 -1.46
C LEU A 322 8.87 24.02 -1.48
N ARG A 323 8.89 24.76 -0.36
CA ARG A 323 9.47 26.12 -0.28
C ARG A 323 10.97 26.16 -0.56
N GLU A 324 11.68 25.08 -0.22
CA GLU A 324 13.10 24.92 -0.49
C GLU A 324 13.38 24.76 -1.99
N HIS A 325 12.48 24.06 -2.69
CA HIS A 325 12.66 23.59 -4.06
C HIS A 325 12.05 24.53 -5.11
N LEU A 326 10.97 25.24 -4.77
CA LEU A 326 10.14 26.03 -5.69
C LEU A 326 9.77 27.39 -5.08
N LYS A 327 9.33 28.33 -5.93
CA LYS A 327 8.69 29.59 -5.47
C LYS A 327 7.26 29.27 -5.00
N TYR A 328 7.13 28.83 -3.75
CA TYR A 328 5.87 28.35 -3.16
C TYR A 328 4.69 29.29 -3.44
N ASP A 329 4.91 30.59 -3.33
CA ASP A 329 3.86 31.62 -3.39
C ASP A 329 3.35 31.87 -4.83
N GLN A 330 3.94 31.20 -5.83
CA GLN A 330 3.45 31.11 -7.22
C GLN A 330 2.65 29.83 -7.50
N LEU A 331 2.58 28.89 -6.53
CA LEU A 331 1.83 27.65 -6.66
C LEU A 331 0.35 27.86 -6.33
N SER A 332 -0.53 27.71 -7.31
CA SER A 332 -1.98 27.72 -7.13
C SER A 332 -2.48 26.42 -6.48
N ILE A 333 -2.18 26.26 -5.19
CA ILE A 333 -2.58 25.09 -4.38
C ILE A 333 -4.08 25.18 -4.05
N PRO A 334 -4.89 24.14 -4.32
CA PRO A 334 -6.30 24.14 -3.97
C PRO A 334 -6.53 24.21 -2.44
N GLN A 335 -7.57 24.95 -2.01
CA GLN A 335 -7.83 25.23 -0.59
C GLN A 335 -8.11 23.97 0.24
N GLU A 336 -8.67 22.95 -0.39
CA GLU A 336 -8.98 21.66 0.22
C GLU A 336 -7.69 20.89 0.57
N VAL A 337 -6.60 21.16 -0.16
CA VAL A 337 -5.25 20.65 0.17
C VAL A 337 -4.59 21.50 1.24
N LEU A 338 -4.71 22.83 1.18
CA LEU A 338 -4.18 23.71 2.24
C LEU A 338 -4.80 23.36 3.59
N ARG A 339 -6.13 23.17 3.64
CA ARG A 339 -6.85 22.69 4.82
C ARG A 339 -6.40 21.30 5.25
N TYR A 340 -6.11 20.39 4.32
CA TYR A 340 -5.61 19.05 4.68
C TYR A 340 -4.16 19.05 5.20
N ASP A 341 -3.28 19.87 4.62
CA ASP A 341 -1.90 20.08 5.10
C ASP A 341 -1.91 20.73 6.50
N GLU A 342 -2.89 21.60 6.76
CA GLU A 342 -3.20 22.13 8.10
C GLU A 342 -3.83 21.10 9.04
N GLU A 343 -4.78 20.27 8.62
CA GLU A 343 -5.30 19.13 9.39
C GLU A 343 -4.16 18.16 9.76
N LEU A 344 -3.26 17.85 8.83
CA LEU A 344 -2.05 17.07 9.12
C LEU A 344 -1.15 17.77 10.12
N ARG A 345 -0.86 19.07 9.95
CA ARG A 345 -0.08 19.83 10.94
C ARG A 345 -0.76 19.83 12.29
N ASN A 346 -2.09 19.93 12.37
CA ASN A 346 -2.85 20.01 13.61
C ASN A 346 -2.97 18.66 14.32
N LEU A 347 -3.13 17.55 13.58
CA LEU A 347 -2.96 16.19 14.10
C LEU A 347 -1.55 15.96 14.68
N HIS A 348 -0.55 16.68 14.17
CA HIS A 348 0.82 16.71 14.71
C HIS A 348 1.11 17.90 15.64
N ALA A 349 0.21 18.88 15.83
CA ALA A 349 0.50 20.14 16.55
C ALA A 349 0.51 19.96 18.08
N GLY A 350 -0.03 18.84 18.57
CA GLY A 350 0.30 18.30 19.90
C GLY A 350 1.79 17.96 20.07
N ARG A 351 2.59 18.05 18.99
CA ARG A 351 4.05 18.07 18.95
C ARG A 351 4.53 19.23 18.07
N LEU A 352 4.64 20.42 18.67
CA LEU A 352 5.60 21.42 18.19
C LEU A 352 6.98 20.75 18.03
N PRO A 353 7.75 21.07 16.97
CA PRO A 353 9.10 20.56 16.85
C PRO A 353 9.95 21.11 18.01
N PRO A 354 10.69 20.28 18.75
CA PRO A 354 11.63 20.80 19.72
C PRO A 354 12.72 21.60 18.98
N PRO A 355 13.05 22.83 19.40
CA PRO A 355 14.32 23.43 19.01
C PRO A 355 15.45 22.50 19.48
N THR A 356 16.59 22.50 18.78
CA THR A 356 17.73 21.59 18.98
C THR A 356 18.13 21.46 20.45
N LYS A 357 17.58 20.43 21.11
CA LYS A 357 17.78 20.12 22.52
C LYS A 357 17.85 18.62 22.70
N THR A 358 18.88 18.22 23.43
CA THR A 358 18.97 16.93 24.12
C THR A 358 17.68 16.65 24.90
N PRO A 359 17.28 15.36 25.05
CA PRO A 359 16.02 15.02 25.70
C PRO A 359 16.01 15.49 27.16
N PRO A 360 15.02 16.31 27.59
CA PRO A 360 14.91 16.72 28.98
C PRO A 360 14.53 15.52 29.88
N PRO A 361 14.95 15.51 31.15
CA PRO A 361 15.21 14.26 31.85
C PRO A 361 13.96 13.61 32.45
N ARG A 362 13.57 12.48 31.87
CA ARG A 362 13.60 11.25 32.67
C ARG A 362 14.87 10.50 32.30
N PRO A 363 15.73 10.10 33.27
CA PRO A 363 16.75 9.11 32.99
C PRO A 363 16.08 7.86 32.39
N PRO A 364 16.68 7.18 31.39
CA PRO A 364 16.24 5.83 31.06
C PRO A 364 16.29 4.98 32.33
N LEU A 365 15.29 4.10 32.51
CA LEU A 365 15.29 3.15 33.63
C LEU A 365 16.65 2.43 33.65
N PRO A 366 17.26 2.14 34.82
CA PRO A 366 18.57 1.47 34.87
C PRO A 366 18.65 0.15 34.10
N THR A 367 17.48 -0.46 33.84
CA THR A 367 17.25 -1.70 33.10
C THR A 367 16.64 -1.50 31.69
N GLN A 368 16.50 -0.27 31.19
CA GLN A 368 15.92 0.07 29.89
C GLN A 368 16.65 -0.65 28.74
N GLN A 369 15.90 -1.34 27.86
CA GLN A 369 16.46 -2.11 26.74
C GLN A 369 16.12 -1.50 25.36
N PHE A 370 14.95 -0.87 25.21
CA PHE A 370 14.47 -0.28 23.94
C PHE A 370 14.65 1.24 23.93
N GLY A 371 14.85 1.85 22.76
CA GLY A 371 14.99 3.31 22.65
C GLY A 371 16.33 3.88 23.15
N VAL A 372 17.33 3.04 23.39
CA VAL A 372 18.65 3.40 23.96
C VAL A 372 19.79 2.97 23.04
N SER A 373 20.95 3.63 23.16
CA SER A 373 22.12 3.31 22.34
C SER A 373 22.75 1.98 22.71
N LEU A 374 23.46 1.35 21.76
CA LEU A 374 24.22 0.14 22.02
C LEU A 374 25.23 0.35 23.17
N GLN A 375 25.92 1.50 23.21
CA GLN A 375 26.83 1.84 24.32
C GLN A 375 26.12 1.82 25.69
N TYR A 376 24.92 2.40 25.81
CA TYR A 376 24.16 2.34 27.07
C TYR A 376 23.84 0.89 27.46
N LEU A 377 23.52 0.04 26.49
CA LEU A 377 23.28 -1.39 26.72
C LEU A 377 24.56 -2.12 27.16
N LYS A 378 25.73 -1.77 26.61
CA LYS A 378 27.04 -2.29 27.08
C LYS A 378 27.28 -1.90 28.54
N ASP A 379 27.11 -0.61 28.85
CA ASP A 379 27.36 -0.03 30.18
C ASP A 379 26.42 -0.56 31.28
N LYS A 380 25.21 -1.00 30.91
CA LYS A 380 24.22 -1.59 31.85
C LYS A 380 24.25 -3.11 31.91
N ASN A 381 24.70 -3.80 30.86
CA ASN A 381 24.79 -5.26 30.83
C ASN A 381 26.26 -5.72 30.96
N GLN A 382 26.96 -5.27 32.01
CA GLN A 382 28.28 -5.76 32.43
C GLN A 382 29.39 -5.72 31.35
N GLY A 383 29.27 -4.88 30.32
CA GLY A 383 30.20 -4.83 29.20
C GLY A 383 29.90 -5.79 28.04
N GLU A 384 28.85 -6.61 28.14
CA GLU A 384 28.45 -7.54 27.08
C GLU A 384 28.14 -6.82 25.75
N LEU A 385 28.72 -7.31 24.65
CA LEU A 385 28.46 -6.75 23.32
C LEU A 385 27.12 -7.15 22.73
N ILE A 386 26.50 -8.26 23.14
CA ILE A 386 25.21 -8.72 22.59
C ILE A 386 24.06 -8.35 23.55
N PRO A 387 23.16 -7.42 23.18
CA PRO A 387 22.05 -7.02 24.05
C PRO A 387 21.17 -8.20 24.49
N PRO A 388 20.70 -8.23 25.75
CA PRO A 388 19.88 -9.33 26.26
C PRO A 388 18.64 -9.64 25.40
N VAL A 389 17.96 -8.61 24.87
CA VAL A 389 16.80 -8.77 23.98
C VAL A 389 17.16 -9.56 22.71
N LEU A 390 18.31 -9.27 22.10
CA LEU A 390 18.81 -10.01 20.94
C LEU A 390 19.20 -11.44 21.32
N ARG A 391 19.97 -11.60 22.40
CA ARG A 391 20.38 -12.93 22.89
C ARG A 391 19.18 -13.84 23.15
N TYR A 392 18.21 -13.43 23.95
CA TYR A 392 17.09 -14.28 24.33
C TYR A 392 16.13 -14.56 23.17
N THR A 393 15.89 -13.59 22.27
CA THR A 393 15.08 -13.85 21.06
C THR A 393 15.78 -14.77 20.07
N VAL A 394 17.09 -14.64 19.87
CA VAL A 394 17.88 -15.53 19.00
C VAL A 394 17.97 -16.95 19.58
N THR A 395 18.28 -17.11 20.88
CA THR A 395 18.32 -18.43 21.52
C THR A 395 17.00 -19.17 21.40
N TYR A 396 15.88 -18.55 21.79
CA TYR A 396 14.56 -19.17 21.72
C TYR A 396 14.15 -19.54 20.27
N LEU A 397 14.47 -18.70 19.29
CA LEU A 397 14.19 -18.98 17.88
C LEU A 397 15.12 -20.04 17.28
N ARG A 398 16.37 -20.17 17.76
CA ARG A 398 17.27 -21.27 17.38
C ARG A 398 16.76 -22.61 17.93
N GLU A 399 16.27 -22.63 19.18
CA GLU A 399 15.78 -23.85 19.84
C GLU A 399 14.41 -24.32 19.32
N LYS A 400 13.48 -23.38 19.05
CA LYS A 400 12.06 -23.70 18.78
C LYS A 400 11.51 -23.13 17.47
N GLY A 401 12.23 -22.19 16.84
CA GLY A 401 11.70 -21.36 15.75
C GLY A 401 12.16 -21.74 14.34
N LEU A 402 13.36 -22.33 14.18
CA LEU A 402 14.06 -22.44 12.88
C LEU A 402 13.21 -23.01 11.73
N HIS A 403 12.38 -24.02 11.97
CA HIS A 403 11.55 -24.67 10.94
C HIS A 403 10.16 -24.04 10.76
N THR A 404 9.86 -22.90 11.40
CA THR A 404 8.51 -22.29 11.41
C THR A 404 8.21 -21.55 10.10
N GLU A 405 7.14 -21.94 9.39
CA GLU A 405 6.72 -21.25 8.15
C GLU A 405 6.47 -19.75 8.37
N GLY A 406 7.18 -18.93 7.59
CA GLY A 406 7.05 -17.49 7.59
C GLY A 406 7.66 -16.80 8.81
N LEU A 407 8.64 -17.43 9.47
CA LEU A 407 9.46 -16.80 10.52
C LEU A 407 9.98 -15.43 10.04
N PHE A 408 9.98 -14.43 10.92
CA PHE A 408 10.20 -13.00 10.59
C PHE A 408 9.25 -12.35 9.58
N ARG A 409 8.58 -13.07 8.68
CA ARG A 409 7.59 -12.51 7.74
C ARG A 409 6.23 -12.26 8.39
N ARG A 410 5.79 -13.14 9.29
CA ARG A 410 4.49 -13.01 9.97
C ARG A 410 4.53 -11.93 11.08
N SER A 411 3.34 -11.47 11.45
CA SER A 411 3.09 -10.45 12.48
C SER A 411 2.53 -11.09 13.75
N ALA A 412 2.85 -10.48 14.90
CA ALA A 412 2.38 -10.85 16.22
C ALA A 412 1.49 -9.73 16.81
N SER A 413 0.82 -10.00 17.93
CA SER A 413 -0.05 -9.02 18.61
C SER A 413 0.70 -7.75 19.04
N VAL A 414 0.24 -6.59 18.57
CA VAL A 414 0.83 -5.27 18.91
C VAL A 414 0.70 -4.95 20.40
N GLN A 415 -0.32 -5.48 21.08
CA GLN A 415 -0.48 -5.33 22.53
C GLN A 415 0.58 -6.13 23.28
N THR A 416 0.76 -7.41 22.92
CA THR A 416 1.73 -8.32 23.53
C THR A 416 3.18 -7.88 23.25
N VAL A 417 3.44 -7.33 22.06
CA VAL A 417 4.74 -6.70 21.72
C VAL A 417 5.06 -5.56 22.70
N ARG A 418 4.12 -4.64 22.93
CA ARG A 418 4.29 -3.53 23.88
C ARG A 418 4.43 -4.00 25.33
N GLU A 419 3.75 -5.08 25.70
CA GLU A 419 3.92 -5.67 27.02
C GLU A 419 5.33 -6.24 27.21
N ILE A 420 5.85 -7.01 26.25
CA ILE A 420 7.19 -7.57 26.34
C ILE A 420 8.26 -6.46 26.30
N GLN A 421 8.08 -5.41 25.49
CA GLN A 421 8.92 -4.20 25.56
C GLN A 421 8.92 -3.58 26.96
N ARG A 422 7.75 -3.47 27.61
CA ARG A 422 7.62 -2.98 28.99
C ARG A 422 8.31 -3.90 30.01
N LEU A 423 8.21 -5.22 29.86
CA LEU A 423 8.87 -6.18 30.76
C LEU A 423 10.40 -6.09 30.65
N TYR A 424 10.94 -6.12 29.43
CA TYR A 424 12.37 -5.93 29.18
C TYR A 424 12.88 -4.59 29.72
N ASN A 425 12.15 -3.48 29.47
CA ASN A 425 12.52 -2.17 29.99
C ASN A 425 12.43 -2.05 31.54
N GLN A 426 11.69 -2.94 32.19
CA GLN A 426 11.67 -3.08 33.65
C GLN A 426 12.76 -4.04 34.18
N GLY A 427 13.55 -4.68 33.31
CA GLY A 427 14.52 -5.71 33.69
C GLY A 427 13.87 -7.02 34.15
N LYS A 428 12.60 -7.26 33.79
CA LYS A 428 11.87 -8.47 34.16
C LYS A 428 12.17 -9.60 33.17
N PRO A 429 12.21 -10.86 33.63
CA PRO A 429 12.31 -12.00 32.73
C PRO A 429 11.08 -12.06 31.80
N VAL A 430 11.30 -12.57 30.60
CA VAL A 430 10.25 -12.83 29.60
C VAL A 430 10.45 -14.27 29.14
N ASN A 431 9.50 -15.14 29.47
CA ASN A 431 9.41 -16.46 28.85
C ASN A 431 8.53 -16.34 27.60
N PHE A 432 9.00 -16.84 26.45
CA PHE A 432 8.21 -16.77 25.21
C PHE A 432 7.19 -17.91 25.09
N ASP A 433 7.36 -19.03 25.82
CA ASP A 433 6.37 -20.12 25.84
C ASP A 433 5.02 -19.67 26.43
N ASP A 434 5.04 -18.78 27.44
CA ASP A 434 3.85 -18.24 28.13
C ASP A 434 2.85 -17.56 27.19
N TYR A 435 3.29 -17.15 25.99
CA TYR A 435 2.49 -16.38 25.02
C TYR A 435 1.97 -17.20 23.83
N GLY A 436 2.43 -18.44 23.63
CA GLY A 436 1.95 -19.35 22.58
C GLY A 436 2.21 -18.94 21.11
N ASP A 437 2.84 -17.79 20.84
CA ASP A 437 3.15 -17.32 19.48
C ASP A 437 4.66 -17.35 19.19
N ILE A 438 5.09 -18.31 18.36
CA ILE A 438 6.48 -18.46 17.93
C ILE A 438 6.99 -17.28 17.06
N HIS A 439 6.10 -16.47 16.46
CA HIS A 439 6.48 -15.28 15.69
C HIS A 439 6.70 -14.05 16.57
N LEU A 440 6.23 -14.06 17.81
CA LEU A 440 6.38 -12.97 18.77
C LEU A 440 7.85 -12.59 19.05
N PRO A 441 8.77 -13.51 19.43
CA PRO A 441 10.19 -13.17 19.58
C PRO A 441 10.81 -12.63 18.28
N ALA A 442 10.38 -13.12 17.11
CA ALA A 442 10.85 -12.61 15.81
C ALA A 442 10.38 -11.17 15.55
N VAL A 443 9.19 -10.77 16.01
CA VAL A 443 8.69 -9.39 15.95
C VAL A 443 9.35 -8.48 16.98
N ILE A 444 9.64 -9.00 18.18
CA ILE A 444 10.41 -8.30 19.21
C ILE A 444 11.81 -7.96 18.72
N LEU A 445 12.53 -8.94 18.15
CA LEU A 445 13.88 -8.76 17.60
C LEU A 445 13.93 -7.65 16.54
N LYS A 446 13.07 -7.70 15.52
CA LYS A 446 12.98 -6.65 14.49
C LYS A 446 12.66 -5.27 15.09
N THR A 447 11.88 -5.24 16.17
CA THR A 447 11.44 -4.00 16.82
C THR A 447 12.53 -3.39 17.68
N PHE A 448 13.34 -4.20 18.37
CA PHE A 448 14.55 -3.75 19.06
C PHE A 448 15.48 -3.00 18.10
N LEU A 449 15.80 -3.60 16.95
CA LEU A 449 16.71 -3.00 15.95
C LEU A 449 16.20 -1.65 15.42
N ARG A 450 14.90 -1.58 15.10
CA ARG A 450 14.23 -0.36 14.58
C ARG A 450 14.05 0.76 15.62
N GLU A 451 14.13 0.44 16.91
CA GLU A 451 14.02 1.40 18.00
C GLU A 451 15.40 1.83 18.56
N LEU A 452 16.51 1.42 17.93
CA LEU A 452 17.83 1.98 18.22
C LEU A 452 17.88 3.48 17.79
N PRO A 453 18.48 4.39 18.60
CA PRO A 453 18.61 5.81 18.24
C PRO A 453 19.45 6.08 16.98
N GLN A 454 20.27 5.11 16.57
CA GLN A 454 21.04 5.10 15.33
C GLN A 454 20.87 3.70 14.70
N PRO A 455 20.79 3.56 13.37
CA PRO A 455 20.76 2.25 12.72
C PRO A 455 21.96 1.39 13.11
N LEU A 456 21.77 0.06 13.12
CA LEU A 456 22.83 -0.88 13.47
C LEU A 456 24.04 -0.77 12.52
N LEU A 457 23.79 -0.50 11.24
CA LEU A 457 24.83 -0.24 10.23
C LEU A 457 25.38 1.22 10.24
N THR A 458 24.99 2.03 11.22
CA THR A 458 25.28 3.47 11.37
C THR A 458 24.81 4.36 10.21
N PHE A 459 24.89 5.69 10.34
CA PHE A 459 24.41 6.60 9.28
C PHE A 459 25.47 6.79 8.18
N GLU A 460 26.74 6.65 8.55
CA GLU A 460 27.93 6.87 7.75
C GLU A 460 28.08 5.80 6.64
N ALA A 461 27.52 4.60 6.84
CA ALA A 461 27.46 3.55 5.83
C ALA A 461 26.32 3.73 4.82
N TYR A 462 25.31 4.58 5.08
CA TYR A 462 24.07 4.61 4.31
C TYR A 462 24.31 4.85 2.80
N GLU A 463 25.02 5.91 2.44
CA GLU A 463 25.32 6.23 1.04
C GLU A 463 26.24 5.18 0.39
N GLN A 464 27.25 4.67 1.11
CA GLN A 464 28.13 3.59 0.64
C GLN A 464 27.34 2.32 0.28
N ILE A 465 26.29 2.02 1.06
CA ILE A 465 25.39 0.89 0.77
C ILE A 465 24.51 1.20 -0.45
N LEU A 466 24.06 2.44 -0.66
CA LEU A 466 23.26 2.80 -1.85
C LEU A 466 24.02 2.55 -3.16
N GLU A 467 25.35 2.67 -3.15
CA GLU A 467 26.18 2.44 -4.33
C GLU A 467 26.42 0.95 -4.67
N ILE A 468 26.04 0.00 -3.81
CA ILE A 468 26.33 -1.44 -4.01
C ILE A 468 25.76 -2.02 -5.32
N THR A 469 24.67 -1.43 -5.86
CA THR A 469 24.11 -1.82 -7.16
C THR A 469 24.95 -1.37 -8.35
N SER A 470 25.77 -0.32 -8.19
CA SER A 470 26.72 0.19 -9.18
C SER A 470 28.02 -0.61 -9.21
N VAL A 471 28.37 -1.26 -8.09
CA VAL A 471 29.53 -2.16 -7.99
C VAL A 471 29.29 -3.42 -8.84
N GLU A 472 30.33 -3.91 -9.52
CA GLU A 472 30.32 -5.15 -10.29
C GLU A 472 29.99 -6.35 -9.39
N SER A 473 29.12 -7.27 -9.85
CA SER A 473 28.61 -8.39 -9.05
C SER A 473 29.71 -9.24 -8.40
N SER A 474 30.85 -9.41 -9.07
CA SER A 474 32.04 -10.12 -8.58
C SER A 474 32.68 -9.47 -7.35
N LEU A 475 32.62 -8.14 -7.25
CA LEU A 475 33.28 -7.33 -6.22
C LEU A 475 32.35 -6.97 -5.05
N ARG A 476 31.03 -7.16 -5.17
CA ARG A 476 30.05 -6.74 -4.15
C ARG A 476 30.33 -7.33 -2.76
N VAL A 477 30.70 -8.62 -2.68
CA VAL A 477 31.04 -9.27 -1.39
C VAL A 477 32.26 -8.62 -0.73
N THR A 478 33.26 -8.21 -1.52
CA THR A 478 34.44 -7.47 -1.05
C THR A 478 34.08 -6.06 -0.60
N CYS A 479 33.22 -5.35 -1.36
CA CYS A 479 32.70 -4.04 -1.01
C CYS A 479 31.88 -4.08 0.30
N CYS A 480 31.02 -5.08 0.49
CA CYS A 480 30.34 -5.32 1.77
C CYS A 480 31.34 -5.47 2.91
N ARG A 481 32.39 -6.29 2.74
CA ARG A 481 33.44 -6.47 3.76
C ARG A 481 34.18 -5.16 4.08
N GLN A 482 34.39 -4.27 3.10
CA GLN A 482 35.02 -2.96 3.29
C GLN A 482 34.12 -2.02 4.11
N ILE A 483 32.82 -1.94 3.76
CA ILE A 483 31.84 -1.15 4.51
C ILE A 483 31.76 -1.63 5.97
N LEU A 484 31.72 -2.95 6.20
CA LEU A 484 31.68 -3.50 7.57
C LEU A 484 32.97 -3.25 8.38
N GLN A 485 34.14 -3.15 7.74
CA GLN A 485 35.40 -2.84 8.42
C GLN A 485 35.43 -1.43 9.02
N ASN A 486 34.62 -0.51 8.50
CA ASN A 486 34.48 0.86 9.00
C ASN A 486 33.48 0.99 10.16
N LEU A 487 32.72 -0.07 10.49
CA LEU A 487 31.73 -0.02 11.58
C LEU A 487 32.42 -0.02 12.97
N PRO A 488 31.84 0.68 13.97
CA PRO A 488 32.24 0.55 15.37
C PRO A 488 32.24 -0.92 15.81
N GLU A 489 33.17 -1.27 16.71
CA GLU A 489 33.34 -2.64 17.22
C GLU A 489 32.02 -3.25 17.71
N HIS A 490 31.26 -2.50 18.51
CA HIS A 490 29.99 -2.95 19.08
C HIS A 490 28.92 -3.19 18.01
N ASN A 491 28.75 -2.24 17.08
CA ASN A 491 27.85 -2.39 15.93
C ASN A 491 28.21 -3.62 15.07
N TYR A 492 29.49 -3.82 14.80
CA TYR A 492 29.98 -4.98 14.04
C TYR A 492 29.71 -6.31 14.76
N ALA A 493 29.96 -6.39 16.07
CA ALA A 493 29.71 -7.60 16.86
C ALA A 493 28.22 -7.97 16.89
N VAL A 494 27.34 -6.97 17.12
CA VAL A 494 25.88 -7.16 17.10
C VAL A 494 25.37 -7.54 15.72
N LEU A 495 25.90 -6.93 14.65
CA LEU A 495 25.57 -7.27 13.28
C LEU A 495 26.02 -8.70 12.93
N SER A 496 27.25 -9.08 13.27
CA SER A 496 27.79 -10.41 13.00
C SER A 496 26.95 -11.51 13.67
N TYR A 497 26.64 -11.34 14.95
CA TYR A 497 25.76 -12.25 15.71
C TYR A 497 24.37 -12.40 15.06
N LEU A 498 23.79 -11.29 14.59
CA LEU A 498 22.49 -11.31 13.91
C LEU A 498 22.58 -11.96 12.52
N MET A 499 23.57 -11.62 11.70
CA MET A 499 23.71 -12.16 10.35
C MET A 499 24.00 -13.66 10.37
N GLY A 500 24.77 -14.16 11.35
CA GLY A 500 24.99 -15.60 11.53
C GLY A 500 23.69 -16.35 11.83
N PHE A 501 22.86 -15.83 12.74
CA PHE A 501 21.55 -16.42 13.00
C PHE A 501 20.59 -16.33 11.79
N LEU A 502 20.62 -15.23 11.02
CA LEU A 502 19.82 -15.14 9.79
C LEU A 502 20.36 -16.07 8.69
N HIS A 503 21.66 -16.36 8.67
CA HIS A 503 22.24 -17.40 7.81
C HIS A 503 21.70 -18.78 8.17
N GLU A 504 21.69 -19.16 9.45
CA GLU A 504 21.08 -20.41 9.94
C GLU A 504 19.62 -20.54 9.49
N VAL A 505 18.80 -19.50 9.70
CA VAL A 505 17.39 -19.47 9.26
C VAL A 505 17.27 -19.65 7.74
N SER A 506 18.22 -19.11 6.96
CA SER A 506 18.21 -19.22 5.50
C SER A 506 18.54 -20.62 4.98
N GLN A 507 19.34 -21.41 5.71
CA GLN A 507 19.60 -22.82 5.37
C GLN A 507 18.33 -23.66 5.54
N GLU A 508 17.53 -23.36 6.56
CA GLU A 508 16.24 -24.01 6.85
C GLU A 508 15.08 -23.56 5.93
N SER A 509 15.38 -22.82 4.86
CA SER A 509 14.38 -22.24 3.95
C SER A 509 13.50 -23.25 3.21
N ILE A 510 13.92 -24.52 3.09
CA ILE A 510 13.08 -25.61 2.59
C ILE A 510 11.84 -25.80 3.49
N SER A 511 12.02 -25.68 4.81
CA SER A 511 10.94 -25.81 5.79
C SER A 511 10.26 -24.46 6.04
N ASN A 512 11.01 -23.46 6.51
CA ASN A 512 10.46 -22.18 6.99
C ASN A 512 10.06 -21.18 5.89
N LYS A 513 10.44 -21.44 4.62
CA LYS A 513 10.18 -20.63 3.41
C LYS A 513 10.89 -19.26 3.36
N MET A 514 11.92 -19.05 4.17
CA MET A 514 12.63 -17.78 4.35
C MET A 514 14.10 -17.89 3.92
N ASN A 515 14.37 -17.77 2.62
CA ASN A 515 15.73 -17.67 2.07
C ASN A 515 16.37 -16.29 2.33
N SER A 516 17.63 -16.13 1.93
CA SER A 516 18.42 -14.88 2.03
C SER A 516 17.64 -13.64 1.57
N SER A 517 17.07 -13.68 0.36
CA SER A 517 16.30 -12.56 -0.21
C SER A 517 15.00 -12.23 0.57
N ASN A 518 14.25 -13.26 0.99
CA ASN A 518 13.04 -13.08 1.81
C ASN A 518 13.36 -12.46 3.17
N LEU A 519 14.46 -12.88 3.81
CA LEU A 519 14.93 -12.30 5.07
C LEU A 519 15.45 -10.87 4.86
N ALA A 520 16.23 -10.62 3.80
CA ALA A 520 16.75 -9.30 3.46
C ALA A 520 15.64 -8.27 3.23
N CYS A 521 14.56 -8.66 2.55
CA CYS A 521 13.38 -7.82 2.36
C CYS A 521 12.63 -7.47 3.66
N VAL A 522 12.80 -8.27 4.72
CA VAL A 522 12.29 -7.98 6.06
C VAL A 522 13.28 -7.14 6.88
N PHE A 523 14.58 -7.41 6.76
CA PHE A 523 15.60 -6.83 7.63
C PHE A 523 16.22 -5.51 7.16
N GLY A 524 16.32 -5.23 5.85
CA GLY A 524 17.06 -4.07 5.34
C GLY A 524 16.71 -2.74 6.02
N LEU A 525 15.41 -2.40 6.10
CA LEU A 525 14.93 -1.19 6.79
C LEU A 525 14.97 -1.25 8.33
N ASN A 526 15.21 -2.41 8.94
CA ASN A 526 15.43 -2.53 10.37
C ASN A 526 16.95 -2.49 10.72
N LEU A 527 17.84 -2.58 9.73
CA LEU A 527 19.30 -2.46 9.90
C LEU A 527 19.82 -1.06 9.58
N ILE A 528 19.19 -0.36 8.62
CA ILE A 528 19.67 0.91 8.08
C ILE A 528 18.54 1.81 7.54
N TRP A 529 18.61 3.11 7.86
CA TRP A 529 17.74 4.19 7.39
C TRP A 529 18.54 5.51 7.36
N PRO A 530 18.12 6.53 6.59
CA PRO A 530 18.84 7.81 6.51
C PRO A 530 18.76 8.60 7.83
N SER A 531 19.71 9.50 8.05
CA SER A 531 19.76 10.38 9.23
C SER A 531 18.65 11.43 9.29
N GLN A 532 17.96 11.68 8.17
CA GLN A 532 16.82 12.60 8.07
C GLN A 532 15.74 12.00 7.16
N GLY A 533 14.46 12.23 7.53
CA GLY A 533 13.32 11.74 6.76
C GLY A 533 13.11 10.23 6.83
N ALA A 534 12.68 9.62 5.72
CA ALA A 534 12.44 8.19 5.60
C ALA A 534 13.10 7.64 4.33
N SER A 535 13.57 6.39 4.37
CA SER A 535 14.26 5.73 3.25
C SER A 535 13.48 5.82 1.94
N SER A 536 14.15 6.25 0.87
CA SER A 536 13.53 6.40 -0.45
C SER A 536 13.24 5.03 -1.09
N LEU A 537 12.23 4.96 -1.97
CA LEU A 537 11.89 3.72 -2.69
C LEU A 537 12.99 3.24 -3.65
N SER A 538 13.89 4.15 -4.03
CA SER A 538 15.13 3.85 -4.74
C SER A 538 16.15 3.14 -3.85
N ALA A 539 16.25 3.51 -2.57
CA ALA A 539 17.18 2.88 -1.62
C ALA A 539 16.83 1.41 -1.31
N LEU A 540 15.55 1.02 -1.35
CA LEU A 540 15.13 -0.35 -1.00
C LEU A 540 15.85 -1.46 -1.78
N VAL A 541 16.25 -1.21 -3.03
CA VAL A 541 16.96 -2.21 -3.85
C VAL A 541 18.40 -2.42 -3.34
N PRO A 542 19.29 -1.40 -3.27
CA PRO A 542 20.62 -1.58 -2.71
C PRO A 542 20.61 -1.99 -1.22
N LEU A 543 19.71 -1.46 -0.39
CA LEU A 543 19.63 -1.84 1.04
C LEU A 543 19.27 -3.34 1.20
N ASN A 544 18.31 -3.85 0.43
CA ASN A 544 17.96 -5.27 0.46
C ASN A 544 19.08 -6.12 -0.15
N LEU A 545 19.65 -5.74 -1.30
CA LEU A 545 20.75 -6.48 -1.94
C LEU A 545 21.97 -6.59 -1.02
N PHE A 546 22.34 -5.51 -0.32
CA PHE A 546 23.41 -5.54 0.68
C PHE A 546 23.09 -6.52 1.81
N THR A 547 21.88 -6.46 2.36
CA THR A 547 21.43 -7.36 3.43
C THR A 547 21.39 -8.83 2.97
N GLU A 548 20.99 -9.08 1.72
CA GLU A 548 20.97 -10.41 1.11
C GLU A 548 22.38 -10.98 0.98
N LEU A 549 23.34 -10.15 0.53
CA LEU A 549 24.76 -10.53 0.48
C LEU A 549 25.38 -10.78 1.86
N LEU A 550 24.97 -10.03 2.90
CA LEU A 550 25.42 -10.27 4.28
C LEU A 550 24.94 -11.64 4.81
N ILE A 551 23.72 -12.05 4.45
CA ILE A 551 23.12 -13.32 4.89
C ILE A 551 23.67 -14.49 4.05
N GLU A 552 23.65 -14.38 2.72
CA GLU A 552 24.06 -15.47 1.81
C GLU A 552 25.56 -15.78 1.90
N TYR A 553 26.40 -14.74 1.98
CA TYR A 553 27.86 -14.87 2.04
C TYR A 553 28.44 -14.65 3.43
N TYR A 554 27.63 -14.86 4.49
CA TYR A 554 27.99 -14.62 5.90
C TYR A 554 29.44 -14.99 6.24
N GLU A 555 29.83 -16.25 6.08
CA GLU A 555 31.20 -16.72 6.37
C GLU A 555 32.28 -15.93 5.62
N LYS A 556 32.06 -15.63 4.34
CA LYS A 556 33.01 -14.85 3.51
C LYS A 556 33.05 -13.37 3.87
N VAL A 557 31.97 -12.81 4.41
CA VAL A 557 31.86 -11.38 4.76
C VAL A 557 32.35 -11.10 6.18
N PHE A 558 32.15 -12.02 7.13
CA PHE A 558 32.51 -11.83 8.53
C PHE A 558 33.86 -12.45 8.92
N SER A 559 34.43 -13.35 8.11
CA SER A 559 35.83 -13.79 8.27
C SER A 559 36.83 -12.63 8.18
N GLY A 560 37.81 -12.61 9.10
CA GLY A 560 39.01 -11.77 8.98
C GLY A 560 38.97 -10.38 9.65
N ARG A 561 38.18 -10.19 10.73
CA ARG A 561 38.38 -9.08 11.69
C ARG A 561 39.09 -9.51 12.99
N GLY A 562 39.11 -10.81 13.32
CA GLY A 562 39.79 -11.34 14.52
C GLY A 562 41.31 -11.50 14.39
N GLU A 563 41.86 -11.53 13.18
CA GLU A 563 43.27 -11.85 12.92
C GLU A 563 44.14 -10.60 12.68
N ARG A 564 43.54 -9.45 12.33
CA ARG A 564 44.25 -8.21 11.99
C ARG A 564 44.60 -7.33 13.20
N GLY A 565 44.98 -7.98 14.30
CA GLY A 565 45.53 -7.31 15.50
C GLY A 565 47.07 -7.21 15.53
N ALA A 566 47.77 -7.89 14.62
CA ALA A 566 49.23 -8.07 14.70
C ALA A 566 50.05 -7.26 13.67
N GLU A 567 49.50 -6.94 12.50
CA GLU A 567 50.26 -6.44 11.35
C GLU A 567 49.62 -5.17 10.76
N ALA A 568 49.99 -4.01 11.29
CA ALA A 568 49.57 -2.69 10.78
C ALA A 568 50.57 -1.57 11.15
N SER A 569 51.85 -1.74 10.77
CA SER A 569 52.85 -0.68 10.79
C SER A 569 53.37 -0.43 9.38
N GLU A 570 53.71 0.84 9.13
CA GLU A 570 54.44 1.37 7.96
C GLU A 570 53.72 1.54 6.60
N GLN A 571 53.84 2.79 6.10
CA GLN A 571 53.83 3.24 4.69
C GLN A 571 52.48 3.19 3.92
N GLY A 572 52.18 4.10 2.98
CA GLY A 572 52.86 5.35 2.60
C GLY A 572 52.30 5.93 1.28
N ALA A 573 51.83 7.18 1.26
CA ALA A 573 51.41 7.92 0.05
C ALA A 573 52.59 8.74 -0.53
N PRO A 574 52.64 9.18 -1.82
CA PRO A 574 51.63 10.07 -2.46
C PRO A 574 51.48 9.97 -4.02
N GLY A 575 50.70 10.88 -4.63
CA GLY A 575 50.78 11.17 -6.09
C GLY A 575 49.53 11.86 -6.67
N ALA A 576 49.67 12.91 -7.50
CA ALA A 576 48.52 13.66 -8.07
C ALA A 576 48.83 14.46 -9.37
N ARG A 577 47.85 14.52 -10.30
CA ARG A 577 47.52 15.55 -11.34
C ARG A 577 46.36 15.01 -12.22
N GLY A 578 45.37 15.81 -12.64
CA GLY A 578 45.34 16.63 -13.88
C GLY A 578 44.72 15.82 -15.05
N SER A 579 43.78 16.28 -15.91
CA SER A 579 43.40 17.65 -16.32
C SER A 579 41.96 17.70 -16.91
N VAL A 580 41.54 18.85 -17.46
CA VAL A 580 40.26 19.16 -18.16
C VAL A 580 40.56 20.04 -19.41
N PRO A 581 39.67 20.27 -20.41
CA PRO A 581 38.20 20.46 -20.40
C PRO A 581 37.45 19.42 -21.30
N ASN A 582 36.35 19.62 -22.08
CA ASN A 582 35.61 20.80 -22.55
C ASN A 582 34.15 20.53 -23.05
N GLU A 583 33.42 21.61 -23.32
CA GLU A 583 32.27 21.82 -24.24
C GLU A 583 31.06 20.84 -24.29
N GLY A 584 29.95 21.29 -23.67
CA GLY A 584 28.94 22.03 -24.42
C GLY A 584 27.91 21.25 -25.28
N ASN A 585 26.68 21.10 -24.76
CA ASN A 585 25.48 21.19 -25.60
C ASN A 585 24.23 21.58 -24.79
N GLN A 586 23.37 22.44 -25.35
CA GLN A 586 21.97 22.61 -24.88
C GLN A 586 21.06 21.73 -25.75
N PRO A 587 19.91 21.28 -25.20
CA PRO A 587 18.69 21.90 -25.70
C PRO A 587 17.66 22.23 -24.61
N SER A 588 16.75 23.12 -24.98
CA SER A 588 15.59 23.56 -24.20
C SER A 588 14.59 22.42 -23.90
N GLY A 589 13.83 22.58 -22.82
CA GLY A 589 12.74 21.67 -22.45
C GLY A 589 12.13 22.03 -21.09
N GLU A 590 10.84 22.41 -21.10
CA GLU A 590 10.09 22.95 -19.95
C GLU A 590 9.93 21.97 -18.79
N ASN A 591 10.00 22.46 -17.54
CA ASN A 591 10.31 21.58 -16.42
C ASN A 591 10.00 22.04 -14.99
N SER A 592 8.82 21.66 -14.50
CA SER A 592 8.58 21.02 -13.18
C SER A 592 7.11 20.58 -13.10
N VAL A 593 6.80 19.49 -12.39
CA VAL A 593 5.41 19.13 -12.04
C VAL A 593 5.26 18.96 -10.53
N VAL A 594 4.32 19.68 -9.91
CA VAL A 594 3.93 19.54 -8.50
C VAL A 594 2.63 18.75 -8.41
N LEU A 595 2.70 17.48 -8.04
CA LEU A 595 1.55 16.58 -7.92
C LEU A 595 0.98 16.64 -6.50
N ILE A 596 -0.22 17.20 -6.38
CA ILE A 596 -0.85 17.51 -5.08
C ILE A 596 -2.06 16.59 -4.88
N ARG A 597 -2.11 15.85 -3.76
CA ARG A 597 -3.17 14.89 -3.44
C ARG A 597 -3.74 15.10 -2.03
N GLN A 598 -5.05 14.98 -1.89
CA GLN A 598 -5.70 14.80 -0.58
C GLN A 598 -5.83 13.30 -0.21
N PRO A 599 -5.44 12.88 1.00
CA PRO A 599 -5.59 11.52 1.50
C PRO A 599 -7.01 11.13 1.95
N LEU A 600 -7.20 9.81 1.99
CA LEU A 600 -8.32 9.12 2.64
C LEU A 600 -7.97 8.91 4.13
N LEU A 601 -8.87 9.26 5.05
CA LEU A 601 -8.68 8.94 6.47
C LEU A 601 -9.10 7.49 6.74
N PHE A 602 -8.12 6.62 7.02
CA PHE A 602 -8.40 5.34 7.68
C PHE A 602 -8.43 5.55 9.20
N GLY A 603 -9.61 5.82 9.73
CA GLY A 603 -9.83 6.00 11.16
C GLY A 603 -9.60 4.71 11.95
N ASN A 604 -8.58 4.71 12.82
CA ASN A 604 -8.44 3.68 13.85
C ASN A 604 -9.59 3.83 14.86
N GLY A 605 -10.63 3.00 14.72
CA GLY A 605 -11.77 2.94 15.63
C GLY A 605 -11.34 2.58 17.05
N ARG A 606 -11.22 3.58 17.93
CA ARG A 606 -11.10 3.36 19.37
C ARG A 606 -12.43 2.83 19.91
N LEU A 607 -12.54 1.52 20.09
CA LEU A 607 -13.50 0.98 21.04
C LEU A 607 -13.06 1.42 22.45
N ARG A 608 -13.86 2.29 23.08
CA ARG A 608 -13.79 2.46 24.53
C ARG A 608 -14.33 1.18 25.17
N GLN A 609 -13.55 0.59 26.06
CA GLN A 609 -14.15 -0.07 27.21
C GLN A 609 -14.75 1.04 28.09
N ASP A 610 -16.00 0.88 28.49
CA ASP A 610 -16.61 1.37 29.74
C ASP A 610 -18.11 1.06 29.68
N ASP A 611 -18.46 -0.19 29.99
CA ASP A 611 -19.47 -0.53 31.01
C ASP A 611 -19.46 -2.05 31.25
N GLY A 612 -19.86 -2.49 32.44
CA GLY A 612 -19.83 -3.90 32.83
C GLY A 612 -21.04 -4.35 33.64
N SER A 613 -20.97 -5.57 34.18
CA SER A 613 -21.98 -6.29 34.97
C SER A 613 -23.14 -6.97 34.20
N ALA A 614 -23.88 -7.84 34.91
CA ALA A 614 -24.95 -8.74 34.46
C ALA A 614 -24.53 -9.81 33.40
N LEU A 615 -23.98 -10.97 33.79
CA LEU A 615 -24.60 -12.19 34.38
C LEU A 615 -25.41 -13.09 33.41
N VAL A 616 -24.90 -14.33 33.29
CA VAL A 616 -25.64 -15.60 33.43
C VAL A 616 -26.95 -15.77 32.61
N ARG A 617 -26.88 -16.46 31.48
CA ARG A 617 -27.05 -17.94 31.47
C ARG A 617 -26.52 -18.60 30.19
#